data_AF-A0A7R8ZYM1-F1
#
_entry.id   AF-A0A7R8ZYM1-F1
#
_cell.length_a   1.000
_cell.length_b   1.000
_cell.length_c   1.000
_cell.angle_alpha   90.00
_cell.angle_beta   90.00
_cell.angle_gamma   90.00
#
_symmetry.space_group_name_H-M   'P 1'
#
loop_
_entity.id
_entity.type
_entity.pdbx_description
1 polymer ?
#
loop_
_entity_poly.entity_id
_entity_poly.type
_entity_poly.pdbx_seq_one_letter_code
_entity_poly.pdbx_strand_id
1 'polypeptide(L)'
;MRLDFVDFNLQGATVDGLCANDLFTVLGGTSVAPSICGVNTGNHMYVDVGQTTNSVSLTVTTSGSSFPRSWKIKVTQLPCNTNYLAGSGCLQFHTGVTGQVMTYNFNSALGQELANQDYGICIRMEAGYCGIQYATCTVANETFTQAFSVSGTTVNTNPSSQTGSANCPFDWVVIPCLTNAQGAAGATQVTPFATQPCVDRICGTFFSSGQGQGAPPAYLGPYYSYRKPFVIYYHTNGQETAQNDLGNRGFCLRYTQQPCTGTVG
;
A
#
# COMPACT_ATOMS: atom_id res chain seq x y z
N MET A 1 -7.91 10.29 15.25
CA MET A 1 -9.25 9.89 14.75
C MET A 1 -9.11 8.75 13.75
N ARG A 2 -10.09 7.88 13.65
CA ARG A 2 -10.19 6.83 12.62
C ARG A 2 -11.48 6.98 11.82
N LEU A 3 -11.36 6.87 10.51
CA LEU A 3 -12.46 6.83 9.54
C LEU A 3 -12.55 5.41 9.00
N ASP A 4 -13.69 4.75 9.16
CA ASP A 4 -13.95 3.44 8.58
C ASP A 4 -14.93 3.59 7.42
N PHE A 5 -14.54 3.15 6.22
CA PHE A 5 -15.36 3.21 5.02
C PHE A 5 -16.30 1.99 4.97
N VAL A 6 -17.43 2.09 5.68
CA VAL A 6 -18.45 1.03 5.73
C VAL A 6 -19.09 0.80 4.36
N ASP A 7 -19.25 1.88 3.61
CA ASP A 7 -19.57 1.88 2.19
C ASP A 7 -18.85 3.07 1.56
N PHE A 8 -18.25 2.90 0.39
CA PHE A 8 -17.55 3.97 -0.31
C PHE A 8 -17.37 3.60 -1.78
N ASN A 9 -18.22 4.21 -2.61
CA ASN A 9 -18.21 4.12 -4.05
C ASN A 9 -18.37 5.51 -4.66
N LEU A 10 -17.26 6.06 -5.12
CA LEU A 10 -17.19 7.27 -5.94
C LEU A 10 -16.74 6.89 -7.35
N GLN A 11 -16.91 7.80 -8.31
CA GLN A 11 -16.35 7.59 -9.64
C GLN A 11 -14.82 7.40 -9.53
N GLY A 12 -14.29 6.42 -10.27
CA GLY A 12 -12.87 6.09 -10.26
C GLY A 12 -11.99 7.19 -10.87
N ALA A 13 -10.67 6.98 -10.77
CA ALA A 13 -9.67 7.84 -11.35
C ALA A 13 -9.70 7.83 -12.90
N THR A 14 -9.03 8.81 -13.51
CA THR A 14 -8.70 8.80 -14.93
C THR A 14 -7.55 7.84 -15.22
N VAL A 15 -7.20 7.67 -16.50
CA VAL A 15 -6.02 6.89 -16.93
C VAL A 15 -4.70 7.37 -16.32
N ASP A 16 -4.64 8.62 -15.84
CA ASP A 16 -3.49 9.19 -15.14
C ASP A 16 -3.59 9.07 -13.61
N GLY A 17 -4.48 8.21 -13.09
CA GLY A 17 -4.67 8.02 -11.65
C GLY A 17 -5.33 9.23 -10.94
N LEU A 18 -5.77 10.25 -11.68
CA LEU A 18 -6.34 11.47 -11.10
C LEU A 18 -7.83 11.31 -10.79
N CYS A 19 -8.21 11.65 -9.57
CA CYS A 19 -9.60 11.73 -9.13
C CYS A 19 -10.29 13.01 -9.66
N ALA A 20 -10.54 13.07 -10.97
CA ALA A 20 -10.96 14.28 -11.67
C ALA A 20 -12.44 14.65 -11.47
N ASN A 21 -13.34 13.66 -11.41
CA ASN A 21 -14.78 13.89 -11.32
C ASN A 21 -15.27 13.87 -9.88
N ASP A 22 -14.91 12.81 -9.15
CA ASP A 22 -15.27 12.64 -7.75
C ASP A 22 -14.01 12.58 -6.90
N LEU A 23 -14.04 13.22 -5.73
CA LEU A 23 -12.90 13.34 -4.82
C LEU A 23 -13.38 13.36 -3.37
N PHE A 24 -12.79 12.52 -2.53
CA PHE A 24 -12.89 12.65 -1.08
C PHE A 24 -11.59 13.24 -0.52
N THR A 25 -11.74 14.31 0.25
CA THR A 25 -10.61 15.00 0.90
C THR A 25 -10.82 15.10 2.40
N VAL A 26 -9.72 15.03 3.12
CA VAL A 26 -9.65 15.24 4.57
C VAL A 26 -8.73 16.41 4.82
N LEU A 27 -9.28 17.51 5.33
CA LEU A 27 -8.55 18.74 5.62
C LEU A 27 -8.53 19.04 7.11
N GLY A 28 -7.45 19.65 7.58
CA GLY A 28 -7.23 19.93 9.00
C GLY A 28 -6.50 18.79 9.73
N GLY A 29 -6.39 18.90 11.06
CA GLY A 29 -5.54 18.02 11.86
C GLY A 29 -4.05 18.30 11.69
N THR A 30 -3.21 17.37 12.11
CA THR A 30 -1.74 17.45 12.05
C THR A 30 -1.14 16.51 11.00
N SER A 31 -1.90 15.50 10.54
CA SER A 31 -1.49 14.59 9.46
C SER A 31 -2.08 15.01 8.12
N VAL A 32 -1.29 14.97 7.05
CA VAL A 32 -1.78 15.14 5.67
C VAL A 32 -2.30 13.80 5.16
N ALA A 33 -3.54 13.77 4.70
CA ALA A 33 -4.11 12.63 3.99
C ALA A 33 -4.20 12.96 2.48
N PRO A 34 -3.77 12.06 1.60
CA PRO A 34 -4.00 12.22 0.17
C PRO A 34 -5.49 12.15 -0.13
N SER A 35 -5.88 12.75 -1.24
CA SER A 35 -7.25 12.66 -1.72
C SER A 35 -7.49 11.31 -2.38
N ILE A 36 -8.71 10.77 -2.25
CA ILE A 36 -9.06 9.45 -2.79
C ILE A 36 -10.39 9.46 -3.55
N CYS A 37 -10.57 8.51 -4.44
CA CYS A 37 -11.81 8.27 -5.17
C CYS A 37 -11.97 6.77 -5.47
N GLY A 38 -13.00 6.41 -6.25
CA GLY A 38 -13.28 5.02 -6.60
C GLY A 38 -13.87 4.20 -5.45
N VAL A 39 -13.59 2.89 -5.45
CA VAL A 39 -14.17 1.94 -4.49
C VAL A 39 -13.22 1.69 -3.33
N ASN A 40 -13.66 2.05 -2.12
CA ASN A 40 -12.86 1.91 -0.89
C ASN A 40 -13.62 1.27 0.26
N THR A 41 -14.77 0.64 -0.01
CA THR A 41 -15.53 -0.12 1.01
C THR A 41 -14.65 -1.15 1.70
N GLY A 42 -14.61 -1.10 3.03
CA GLY A 42 -13.78 -1.97 3.88
C GLY A 42 -12.39 -1.39 4.22
N ASN A 43 -11.95 -0.32 3.56
CA ASN A 43 -10.73 0.40 3.94
C ASN A 43 -10.98 1.36 5.11
N HIS A 44 -9.89 1.90 5.67
CA HIS A 44 -9.93 2.89 6.73
C HIS A 44 -8.84 3.94 6.55
N MET A 45 -8.99 5.07 7.24
CA MET A 45 -8.01 6.14 7.30
C MET A 45 -7.82 6.61 8.75
N TYR A 46 -6.57 6.71 9.19
CA TYR A 46 -6.20 7.33 10.45
C TYR A 46 -5.80 8.78 10.19
N VAL A 47 -6.42 9.68 10.94
CA VAL A 47 -6.20 11.12 10.84
C VAL A 47 -5.78 11.59 12.22
N ASP A 48 -4.56 12.10 12.34
CA ASP A 48 -4.11 12.74 13.56
C ASP A 48 -4.74 14.14 13.63
N VAL A 49 -5.48 14.36 14.71
CA VAL A 49 -6.21 15.62 14.95
C VAL A 49 -5.46 16.53 15.93
N GLY A 50 -4.35 16.04 16.49
CA GLY A 50 -3.59 16.72 17.53
C GLY A 50 -4.33 16.79 18.87
N GLN A 51 -3.72 17.48 19.84
CA GLN A 51 -4.29 17.72 21.18
C GLN A 51 -4.98 19.10 21.30
N THR A 52 -5.06 19.86 20.20
CA THR A 52 -5.68 21.19 20.15
C THR A 52 -7.08 21.12 19.55
N THR A 53 -7.81 22.24 19.57
CA THR A 53 -9.19 22.38 19.03
C THR A 53 -9.24 22.37 17.49
N ASN A 54 -8.38 21.59 16.82
CA ASN A 54 -8.33 21.56 15.37
C ASN A 54 -9.60 20.89 14.83
N SER A 55 -10.33 21.59 13.96
CA SER A 55 -11.43 20.98 13.21
C SER A 55 -10.88 20.17 12.05
N VAL A 56 -11.41 18.96 11.86
CA VAL A 56 -11.20 18.19 10.63
C VAL A 56 -12.44 18.33 9.75
N SER A 57 -12.25 18.69 8.49
CA SER A 57 -13.30 18.73 7.47
C SER A 57 -13.17 17.51 6.57
N LEU A 58 -14.27 16.78 6.42
CA LEU A 58 -14.40 15.67 5.48
C LEU A 58 -15.27 16.16 4.31
N THR A 59 -14.71 16.24 3.11
CA THR A 59 -15.40 16.81 1.95
C THR A 59 -15.48 15.77 0.84
N VAL A 60 -16.70 15.55 0.33
CA VAL A 60 -16.94 14.78 -0.89
C VAL A 60 -17.36 15.77 -1.98
N THR A 61 -16.55 15.85 -3.03
CA THR A 61 -16.84 16.64 -4.23
C THR A 61 -17.19 15.69 -5.37
N THR A 62 -18.23 16.00 -6.13
CA THR A 62 -18.70 15.15 -7.23
C THR A 62 -19.04 15.99 -8.45
N SER A 63 -18.71 15.50 -9.63
CA SER A 63 -18.97 16.17 -10.91
C SER A 63 -19.04 15.17 -12.07
N GLY A 64 -19.26 15.64 -13.30
CA GLY A 64 -19.33 14.78 -14.49
C GLY A 64 -20.68 14.10 -14.71
N SER A 65 -20.67 12.96 -15.40
CA SER A 65 -21.87 12.23 -15.80
C SER A 65 -22.56 11.51 -14.64
N SER A 66 -23.75 10.96 -14.91
CA SER A 66 -24.47 10.13 -13.95
C SER A 66 -23.64 8.88 -13.59
N PHE A 67 -23.37 8.71 -12.29
CA PHE A 67 -22.66 7.57 -11.70
C PHE A 67 -23.34 7.22 -10.37
N PRO A 68 -23.53 5.93 -10.04
CA PRO A 68 -24.16 5.52 -8.78
C PRO A 68 -23.19 5.73 -7.60
N ARG A 69 -23.27 6.90 -6.97
CA ARG A 69 -22.42 7.28 -5.83
C ARG A 69 -23.03 6.84 -4.51
N SER A 70 -22.21 6.32 -3.60
CA SER A 70 -22.64 5.99 -2.24
C SER A 70 -21.48 6.07 -1.28
N TRP A 71 -21.71 6.58 -0.06
CA TRP A 71 -20.71 6.59 0.99
C TRP A 71 -21.36 6.52 2.37
N LYS A 72 -20.74 5.75 3.25
CA LYS A 72 -21.08 5.60 4.66
C LYS A 72 -19.77 5.50 5.44
N ILE A 73 -19.41 6.57 6.12
CA ILE A 73 -18.14 6.67 6.87
C ILE A 73 -18.46 6.67 8.35
N LYS A 74 -17.92 5.68 9.08
CA LYS A 74 -17.97 5.67 10.54
C LYS A 74 -16.77 6.44 11.07
N VAL A 75 -17.03 7.49 11.84
CA VAL A 75 -15.99 8.33 12.47
C VAL A 75 -15.82 7.91 13.91
N THR A 76 -14.61 7.53 14.31
CA THR A 76 -14.28 7.13 15.67
C THR A 76 -13.17 8.02 16.23
N GLN A 77 -13.43 8.69 17.35
CA GLN A 77 -12.38 9.34 18.13
C GLN A 77 -11.68 8.29 18.98
N LEU A 78 -10.35 8.22 18.85
CA LEU A 78 -9.53 7.27 19.61
C LEU A 78 -8.93 8.01 20.80
N PRO A 79 -9.05 7.50 22.04
CA PRO A 79 -8.44 8.12 23.19
C PRO A 79 -6.92 8.19 23.03
N CYS A 80 -6.33 9.26 23.55
CA CYS A 80 -4.87 9.41 23.65
C CYS A 80 -4.26 8.23 24.44
N ASN A 81 -3.02 7.88 24.13
CA ASN A 81 -2.24 6.83 24.82
C ASN A 81 -2.80 5.41 24.72
N THR A 82 -3.58 5.12 23.68
CA THR A 82 -4.08 3.76 23.42
C THR A 82 -3.13 3.00 22.48
N ASN A 83 -3.00 1.69 22.69
CA ASN A 83 -2.10 0.82 21.91
C ASN A 83 -2.59 0.50 20.49
N TYR A 84 -3.70 1.11 20.08
CA TYR A 84 -4.30 1.04 18.75
C TYR A 84 -4.29 2.40 18.04
N LEU A 85 -3.55 3.38 18.57
CA LEU A 85 -3.21 4.59 17.83
C LEU A 85 -2.20 4.26 16.73
N ALA A 86 -2.53 4.69 15.52
CA ALA A 86 -1.55 4.76 14.45
C ALA A 86 -0.44 5.74 14.86
N GLY A 87 0.83 5.36 14.63
CA GLY A 87 1.94 6.28 14.82
C GLY A 87 1.86 7.48 13.84
N SER A 88 2.60 8.55 14.14
CA SER A 88 2.72 9.68 13.21
C SER A 88 3.21 9.19 11.84
N GLY A 89 2.54 9.63 10.76
CA GLY A 89 2.85 9.22 9.39
C GLY A 89 2.15 7.94 8.89
N CYS A 90 1.37 7.27 9.74
CA CYS A 90 0.60 6.08 9.38
C CYS A 90 -0.84 6.45 9.01
N LEU A 91 -1.17 6.46 7.72
CA LEU A 91 -2.53 6.72 7.25
C LEU A 91 -3.40 5.46 7.34
N GLN A 92 -2.81 4.29 7.14
CA GLN A 92 -3.45 3.01 7.43
C GLN A 92 -2.73 2.35 8.61
N PHE A 93 -3.48 1.79 9.56
CA PHE A 93 -2.92 1.05 10.69
C PHE A 93 -3.64 -0.27 10.90
N HIS A 94 -2.87 -1.35 10.84
CA HIS A 94 -3.33 -2.73 10.94
C HIS A 94 -2.76 -3.40 12.18
N THR A 95 -3.48 -4.38 12.70
CA THR A 95 -3.11 -5.12 13.92
C THR A 95 -3.27 -6.61 13.70
N GLY A 96 -2.80 -7.43 14.64
CA GLY A 96 -2.86 -8.87 14.55
C GLY A 96 -1.67 -9.49 13.81
N VAL A 97 -1.52 -10.79 14.00
CA VAL A 97 -0.39 -11.57 13.46
C VAL A 97 -0.49 -11.72 11.95
N THR A 98 -1.71 -11.86 11.42
CA THR A 98 -1.98 -11.95 9.99
C THR A 98 -3.02 -10.93 9.57
N GLY A 99 -2.92 -10.47 8.33
CA GLY A 99 -3.92 -9.57 7.76
C GLY A 99 -3.65 -9.27 6.30
N GLN A 100 -4.41 -8.32 5.76
CA GLN A 100 -4.25 -7.80 4.42
C GLN A 100 -4.15 -6.27 4.49
N VAL A 101 -3.34 -5.71 3.60
CA VAL A 101 -3.20 -4.28 3.36
C VAL A 101 -3.40 -4.05 1.87
N MET A 102 -4.05 -2.95 1.51
CA MET A 102 -4.26 -2.60 0.12
C MET A 102 -4.27 -1.09 -0.07
N THR A 103 -3.85 -0.66 -1.25
CA THR A 103 -3.93 0.75 -1.65
C THR A 103 -5.38 1.15 -1.84
N TYR A 104 -5.67 2.45 -1.70
CA TYR A 104 -6.99 2.97 -2.04
C TYR A 104 -7.30 2.72 -3.53
N ASN A 105 -8.59 2.58 -3.82
CA ASN A 105 -9.14 2.24 -5.13
C ASN A 105 -8.75 0.85 -5.68
N PHE A 106 -8.08 -0.01 -4.90
CA PHE A 106 -7.76 -1.38 -5.33
C PHE A 106 -9.00 -2.29 -5.40
N ASN A 107 -10.05 -2.01 -4.60
CA ASN A 107 -11.17 -2.93 -4.33
C ASN A 107 -12.08 -3.20 -5.55
N SER A 108 -11.95 -2.44 -6.63
CA SER A 108 -12.68 -2.65 -7.88
C SER A 108 -11.82 -3.39 -8.91
N ALA A 109 -12.42 -4.28 -9.70
CA ALA A 109 -11.74 -4.91 -10.85
C ALA A 109 -11.31 -3.87 -11.91
N LEU A 110 -12.00 -2.73 -11.96
CA LEU A 110 -11.66 -1.56 -12.78
C LEU A 110 -10.90 -0.49 -11.97
N GLY A 111 -10.42 -0.85 -10.78
CA GLY A 111 -9.63 0.03 -9.93
C GLY A 111 -8.32 0.39 -10.62
N GLN A 112 -7.93 1.65 -10.47
CA GLN A 112 -6.66 2.19 -10.97
C GLN A 112 -5.87 2.72 -9.78
N GLU A 113 -4.55 2.61 -9.89
CA GLU A 113 -3.63 3.31 -9.01
C GLU A 113 -3.99 4.80 -8.95
N LEU A 114 -4.06 5.34 -7.74
CA LEU A 114 -4.32 6.75 -7.56
C LEU A 114 -3.00 7.51 -7.66
N ALA A 115 -3.03 8.63 -8.36
CA ALA A 115 -1.90 9.54 -8.47
C ALA A 115 -1.74 10.40 -7.20
N ASN A 116 -0.54 10.95 -7.03
CA ASN A 116 -0.15 11.87 -5.96
C ASN A 116 -0.43 11.33 -4.56
N GLN A 117 -0.20 10.04 -4.35
CA GLN A 117 -0.30 9.41 -3.04
C GLN A 117 1.07 9.46 -2.36
N ASP A 118 1.09 9.80 -1.07
CA ASP A 118 2.29 9.66 -0.24
C ASP A 118 1.85 9.37 1.19
N TYR A 119 1.92 8.11 1.60
CA TYR A 119 1.51 7.71 2.94
C TYR A 119 2.16 6.43 3.44
N GLY A 120 2.21 6.31 4.77
CA GLY A 120 2.59 5.08 5.46
C GLY A 120 1.41 4.16 5.75
N ILE A 121 1.58 2.87 5.51
CA ILE A 121 0.75 1.77 5.98
C ILE A 121 1.53 1.07 7.09
N CYS A 122 1.04 1.15 8.31
CA CYS A 122 1.73 0.63 9.49
C CYS A 122 1.03 -0.63 10.01
N ILE A 123 1.84 -1.59 10.44
CA ILE A 123 1.36 -2.85 10.99
C ILE A 123 1.93 -2.94 12.41
N ARG A 124 1.04 -3.05 13.40
CA ARG A 124 1.44 -3.16 14.80
C ARG A 124 2.22 -4.44 14.99
N MET A 125 3.40 -4.34 15.58
CA MET A 125 4.14 -5.51 16.03
C MET A 125 3.43 -6.18 17.21
N GLU A 126 3.05 -7.44 17.04
CA GLU A 126 2.46 -8.21 18.13
C GLU A 126 3.56 -8.77 19.06
N ALA A 127 3.24 -8.95 20.34
CA ALA A 127 4.21 -9.44 21.32
C ALA A 127 4.74 -10.84 20.92
N GLY A 128 6.05 -11.04 21.02
CA GLY A 128 6.70 -12.30 20.62
C GLY A 128 7.00 -12.42 19.12
N TYR A 129 6.74 -11.37 18.32
CA TYR A 129 7.05 -11.35 16.88
C TYR A 129 8.18 -10.36 16.56
N CYS A 130 9.09 -10.79 15.68
CA CYS A 130 10.33 -10.06 15.37
C CYS A 130 10.55 -9.78 13.88
N GLY A 131 9.77 -10.42 13.00
CA GLY A 131 9.77 -10.14 11.57
C GLY A 131 8.37 -10.12 11.01
N ILE A 132 8.26 -9.79 9.73
CA ILE A 132 7.01 -9.79 8.98
C ILE A 132 7.27 -10.35 7.59
N GLN A 133 6.39 -11.26 7.19
CA GLN A 133 6.35 -11.82 5.85
C GLN A 133 5.24 -11.14 5.07
N TYR A 134 5.52 -10.77 3.82
CA TYR A 134 4.58 -10.26 2.85
C TYR A 134 4.45 -11.20 1.67
N ALA A 135 3.25 -11.30 1.14
CA ALA A 135 2.95 -11.97 -0.10
C ALA A 135 1.81 -11.23 -0.78
N THR A 136 1.65 -11.39 -2.08
CA THR A 136 0.51 -10.79 -2.78
C THR A 136 -0.80 -11.47 -2.36
N CYS A 137 -1.88 -10.70 -2.36
CA CYS A 137 -3.22 -11.25 -2.21
C CYS A 137 -3.56 -12.15 -3.41
N THR A 138 -4.42 -13.15 -3.18
CA THR A 138 -4.99 -13.95 -4.28
C THR A 138 -6.09 -13.16 -4.97
N VAL A 139 -5.95 -12.91 -6.27
CA VAL A 139 -7.01 -12.32 -7.10
C VAL A 139 -7.79 -13.45 -7.77
N ALA A 140 -9.08 -13.56 -7.47
CA ALA A 140 -9.96 -14.58 -8.03
C ALA A 140 -10.49 -14.09 -9.39
N ASN A 141 -9.80 -14.44 -10.49
CA ASN A 141 -10.20 -14.24 -11.90
C ASN A 141 -10.66 -12.83 -12.33
N GLU A 142 -9.85 -12.15 -13.15
CA GLU A 142 -10.24 -11.15 -14.19
C GLU A 142 -8.92 -10.69 -14.83
N THR A 143 -8.76 -10.79 -16.17
CA THR A 143 -7.76 -10.19 -17.12
C THR A 143 -6.31 -9.82 -16.73
N PHE A 144 -6.00 -9.59 -15.46
CA PHE A 144 -4.69 -9.34 -14.86
C PHE A 144 -4.45 -10.30 -13.69
N THR A 145 -3.29 -10.98 -13.69
CA THR A 145 -2.97 -12.06 -12.76
C THR A 145 -2.29 -11.59 -11.47
N GLN A 146 -2.19 -10.28 -11.22
CA GLN A 146 -1.21 -9.70 -10.28
C GLN A 146 -1.88 -8.74 -9.30
N ALA A 147 -1.71 -8.99 -8.00
CA ALA A 147 -2.20 -8.12 -6.94
C ALA A 147 -1.20 -7.01 -6.56
N PHE A 148 -0.25 -6.71 -7.44
CA PHE A 148 0.76 -5.67 -7.27
C PHE A 148 1.11 -5.12 -8.65
N SER A 149 0.84 -3.84 -8.89
CA SER A 149 1.29 -3.09 -10.05
C SER A 149 1.34 -1.63 -9.67
N VAL A 150 2.55 -1.11 -9.50
CA VAL A 150 2.84 0.27 -9.06
C VAL A 150 3.66 1.03 -10.10
N SER A 151 4.36 0.32 -10.98
CA SER A 151 4.99 0.96 -12.14
C SER A 151 5.05 0.03 -13.34
N GLY A 152 5.06 0.62 -14.53
CA GLY A 152 5.11 -0.04 -15.82
C GLY A 152 3.75 -0.16 -16.50
N THR A 153 3.78 -0.52 -17.78
CA THR A 153 2.56 -0.72 -18.56
C THR A 153 2.00 -2.13 -18.37
N THR A 154 0.81 -2.25 -17.79
CA THR A 154 0.07 -3.53 -17.77
C THR A 154 -0.59 -3.83 -19.12
N VAL A 155 -0.59 -2.85 -20.03
CA VAL A 155 -1.27 -2.89 -21.34
C VAL A 155 -0.42 -3.62 -22.41
N ASN A 156 0.90 -3.76 -22.22
CA ASN A 156 1.83 -4.36 -23.22
C ASN A 156 2.79 -5.40 -22.59
N THR A 157 2.21 -6.49 -22.09
CA THR A 157 2.78 -7.57 -21.27
C THR A 157 4.27 -7.94 -21.51
N ASN A 158 5.13 -7.49 -20.59
CA ASN A 158 6.23 -8.30 -20.05
C ASN A 158 6.37 -7.94 -18.56
N PRO A 159 5.87 -8.78 -17.63
CA PRO A 159 5.89 -8.44 -16.22
C PRO A 159 7.33 -8.18 -15.79
N SER A 160 7.55 -7.12 -15.01
CA SER A 160 8.88 -6.75 -14.54
C SER A 160 8.86 -6.22 -13.12
N SER A 161 9.96 -6.44 -12.40
CA SER A 161 10.22 -5.81 -11.12
C SER A 161 11.52 -5.03 -11.18
N GLN A 162 11.52 -3.90 -10.50
CA GLN A 162 12.68 -3.03 -10.37
C GLN A 162 12.90 -2.70 -8.90
N THR A 163 14.15 -2.40 -8.56
CA THR A 163 14.56 -2.09 -7.19
C THR A 163 15.51 -0.90 -7.17
N GLY A 164 15.46 -0.15 -6.08
CA GLY A 164 16.32 1.01 -5.86
C GLY A 164 15.79 2.30 -6.51
N SER A 165 16.21 3.43 -5.97
CA SER A 165 15.74 4.77 -6.38
C SER A 165 16.04 5.11 -7.84
N ALA A 166 17.14 4.62 -8.39
CA ALA A 166 17.51 4.86 -9.79
C ALA A 166 16.52 4.21 -10.77
N ASN A 167 15.96 3.04 -10.43
CA ASN A 167 15.06 2.29 -11.29
C ASN A 167 13.57 2.48 -10.94
N CYS A 168 13.30 3.02 -9.74
CA CYS A 168 11.96 3.39 -9.26
C CYS A 168 11.94 4.87 -8.84
N PRO A 169 12.09 5.80 -9.80
CA PRO A 169 12.18 7.24 -9.51
C PRO A 169 10.81 7.92 -9.34
N PHE A 170 9.76 7.31 -9.88
CA PHE A 170 8.44 7.89 -10.03
C PHE A 170 7.51 7.30 -8.99
N ASP A 171 7.04 6.08 -9.25
CA ASP A 171 6.11 5.38 -8.39
C ASP A 171 6.82 4.23 -7.71
N TRP A 172 6.57 4.06 -6.41
CA TRP A 172 7.33 3.09 -5.62
C TRP A 172 6.67 2.72 -4.31
N VAL A 173 7.06 1.55 -3.85
CA VAL A 173 6.80 1.05 -2.51
C VAL A 173 8.12 0.90 -1.78
N VAL A 174 8.21 1.41 -0.55
CA VAL A 174 9.32 1.12 0.35
C VAL A 174 8.87 0.21 1.47
N ILE A 175 9.51 -0.96 1.56
CA ILE A 175 9.46 -1.85 2.71
C ILE A 175 10.89 -1.97 3.24
N PRO A 176 11.20 -1.45 4.44
CA PRO A 176 12.57 -1.42 4.93
C PRO A 176 13.20 -2.81 4.94
N CYS A 177 14.33 -2.95 4.25
CA CYS A 177 15.13 -4.16 4.09
C CYS A 177 14.31 -5.40 3.70
N LEU A 178 13.59 -5.29 2.59
CA LEU A 178 12.85 -6.38 1.94
C LEU A 178 13.82 -7.45 1.40
N THR A 179 13.52 -8.70 1.70
CA THR A 179 14.34 -9.85 1.30
C THR A 179 13.53 -11.11 1.04
N ASN A 180 14.04 -12.04 0.24
CA ASN A 180 13.52 -13.40 0.10
C ASN A 180 14.16 -14.41 1.09
N ALA A 181 15.09 -13.98 1.96
CA ALA A 181 15.77 -14.83 2.93
C ALA A 181 15.01 -14.88 4.28
N GLN A 182 14.33 -16.00 4.55
CA GLN A 182 13.67 -16.21 5.84
C GLN A 182 14.71 -16.39 6.97
N GLY A 183 14.44 -15.82 8.14
CA GLY A 183 15.24 -15.97 9.34
C GLY A 183 16.55 -15.17 9.33
N ALA A 184 16.91 -14.55 8.20
CA ALA A 184 18.00 -13.60 8.12
C ALA A 184 17.59 -12.35 8.90
N ALA A 185 18.02 -12.23 10.16
CA ALA A 185 17.87 -11.04 11.00
C ALA A 185 18.64 -9.81 10.45
N GLY A 186 18.74 -9.66 9.12
CA GLY A 186 19.32 -8.51 8.48
C GLY A 186 19.94 -8.81 7.12
N ALA A 187 19.59 -7.94 6.19
CA ALA A 187 20.48 -7.40 5.17
C ALA A 187 20.82 -8.25 3.95
N THR A 188 20.36 -9.49 3.78
CA THR A 188 20.72 -10.25 2.58
C THR A 188 19.53 -10.77 1.80
N GLN A 189 19.65 -10.79 0.48
CA GLN A 189 18.81 -11.51 -0.47
C GLN A 189 19.61 -12.64 -1.08
N VAL A 190 18.95 -13.76 -1.34
CA VAL A 190 19.55 -14.92 -1.98
C VAL A 190 19.11 -14.96 -3.44
N THR A 191 20.05 -14.83 -4.36
CA THR A 191 19.82 -15.05 -5.80
C THR A 191 20.48 -16.37 -6.21
N PRO A 192 20.14 -16.95 -7.39
CA PRO A 192 20.78 -18.19 -7.85
C PRO A 192 22.31 -18.12 -7.97
N PHE A 193 22.87 -16.91 -8.11
CA PHE A 193 24.28 -16.70 -8.42
C PHE A 193 25.05 -15.94 -7.32
N ALA A 194 24.37 -15.29 -6.37
CA ALA A 194 25.00 -14.48 -5.33
C ALA A 194 24.08 -14.18 -4.14
N THR A 195 24.69 -13.84 -3.00
CA THR A 195 24.00 -13.19 -1.88
C THR A 195 24.21 -11.67 -2.00
N GLN A 196 23.14 -10.90 -2.02
CA GLN A 196 23.16 -9.44 -2.21
C GLN A 196 22.55 -8.73 -0.99
N PRO A 197 22.77 -7.42 -0.81
CA PRO A 197 22.05 -6.66 0.21
C PRO A 197 20.52 -6.70 0.02
N CYS A 198 19.76 -6.58 1.11
CA CYS A 198 18.31 -6.32 1.05
C CYS A 198 18.02 -5.01 0.32
N VAL A 199 16.80 -4.88 -0.20
CA VAL A 199 16.35 -3.67 -0.90
C VAL A 199 15.29 -2.97 -0.07
N ASP A 200 15.21 -1.66 -0.17
CA ASP A 200 14.16 -0.89 0.51
C ASP A 200 13.05 -0.51 -0.46
N ARG A 201 13.42 -0.01 -1.65
CA ARG A 201 12.49 0.52 -2.66
C ARG A 201 12.28 -0.47 -3.79
N ILE A 202 11.02 -0.73 -4.11
CA ILE A 202 10.58 -1.59 -5.21
C ILE A 202 9.50 -0.90 -6.05
N CYS A 203 9.39 -1.30 -7.31
CA CYS A 203 8.34 -0.92 -8.22
C CYS A 203 8.22 -1.96 -9.34
N GLY A 204 7.26 -1.79 -10.25
CA GLY A 204 7.00 -2.73 -11.32
C GLY A 204 5.60 -3.32 -11.28
N THR A 205 5.38 -4.33 -12.12
CA THR A 205 4.10 -5.01 -12.33
C THR A 205 3.98 -6.32 -11.55
N PHE A 206 4.98 -6.66 -10.72
CA PHE A 206 4.89 -7.72 -9.71
C PHE A 206 5.70 -7.40 -8.45
N PHE A 207 5.31 -8.03 -7.34
CA PHE A 207 5.97 -7.86 -6.05
C PHE A 207 7.23 -8.71 -5.97
N SER A 208 8.40 -8.07 -5.92
CA SER A 208 9.68 -8.76 -5.81
C SER A 208 10.75 -7.91 -5.13
N SER A 209 11.68 -8.57 -4.46
CA SER A 209 12.85 -7.93 -3.87
C SER A 209 14.05 -7.86 -4.84
N GLY A 210 13.97 -8.47 -6.02
CA GLY A 210 15.03 -8.44 -7.05
C GLY A 210 14.55 -7.84 -8.37
N GLN A 211 15.49 -7.62 -9.30
CA GLN A 211 15.19 -7.10 -10.64
C GLN A 211 15.04 -8.23 -11.66
N GLY A 212 14.07 -8.12 -12.57
CA GLY A 212 13.91 -9.10 -13.64
C GLY A 212 12.66 -8.91 -14.47
N GLN A 213 12.63 -9.61 -15.60
CA GLN A 213 11.48 -9.73 -16.52
C GLN A 213 11.08 -11.20 -16.67
N GLY A 214 9.81 -11.45 -17.01
CA GLY A 214 9.27 -12.78 -17.27
C GLY A 214 8.56 -13.40 -16.06
N ALA A 215 7.65 -14.36 -16.30
CA ALA A 215 6.73 -14.95 -15.32
C ALA A 215 7.16 -16.36 -14.83
N PRO A 216 7.78 -16.51 -13.66
CA PRO A 216 7.58 -17.70 -12.80
C PRO A 216 6.59 -17.52 -11.62
N PRO A 217 6.12 -18.62 -10.99
CA PRO A 217 5.33 -18.61 -9.75
C PRO A 217 6.04 -18.00 -8.52
N ALA A 218 7.29 -17.53 -8.66
CA ALA A 218 8.12 -16.99 -7.58
C ALA A 218 7.78 -15.55 -7.16
N TYR A 219 6.89 -14.84 -7.88
CA TYR A 219 6.57 -13.43 -7.65
C TYR A 219 5.36 -13.17 -6.75
N LEU A 220 4.91 -14.21 -6.05
CA LEU A 220 3.83 -14.10 -5.07
C LEU A 220 4.37 -13.89 -3.64
N GLY A 221 5.69 -13.77 -3.49
CA GLY A 221 6.38 -13.94 -2.21
C GLY A 221 6.50 -15.42 -1.83
N PRO A 222 6.92 -15.72 -0.59
CA PRO A 222 7.06 -14.77 0.51
C PRO A 222 8.34 -13.92 0.44
N TYR A 223 8.18 -12.64 0.74
CA TYR A 223 9.29 -11.74 1.08
C TYR A 223 9.18 -11.33 2.54
N TYR A 224 10.28 -10.95 3.17
CA TYR A 224 10.40 -10.73 4.59
C TYR A 224 11.01 -9.36 4.87
N SER A 225 10.66 -8.79 6.02
CA SER A 225 11.40 -7.72 6.67
C SER A 225 11.51 -8.01 8.16
N TYR A 226 12.69 -7.79 8.72
CA TYR A 226 12.96 -7.88 10.16
C TYR A 226 13.24 -6.49 10.76
N ARG A 227 12.99 -5.43 9.99
CA ARG A 227 13.13 -4.03 10.43
C ARG A 227 11.90 -3.60 11.19
N LYS A 228 12.12 -2.73 12.17
CA LYS A 228 11.09 -2.25 13.10
C LYS A 228 11.08 -0.72 13.02
N PRO A 229 9.90 -0.07 13.02
CA PRO A 229 8.55 -0.68 13.00
C PRO A 229 8.23 -1.38 11.66
N PHE A 230 7.19 -2.22 11.63
CA PHE A 230 6.66 -2.75 10.37
C PHE A 230 5.84 -1.67 9.67
N VAL A 231 6.39 -1.14 8.59
CA VAL A 231 5.80 -0.05 7.81
C VAL A 231 6.05 -0.29 6.32
N ILE A 232 5.06 0.09 5.52
CA ILE A 232 5.14 0.18 4.07
C ILE A 232 4.92 1.66 3.74
N TYR A 233 5.86 2.29 3.06
CA TYR A 233 5.66 3.62 2.48
C TYR A 233 5.26 3.46 1.03
N TYR A 234 4.22 4.18 0.62
CA TYR A 234 3.71 4.13 -0.73
C TYR A 234 3.68 5.54 -1.31
N HIS A 235 4.24 5.67 -2.51
CA HIS A 235 4.35 6.92 -3.22
C HIS A 235 4.00 6.75 -4.69
N THR A 236 3.18 7.66 -5.20
CA THR A 236 2.85 7.79 -6.64
C THR A 236 2.91 9.25 -7.04
N ASN A 237 3.31 9.51 -8.29
CA ASN A 237 3.25 10.84 -8.87
C ASN A 237 1.94 11.01 -9.67
N GLY A 238 1.87 12.00 -10.57
CA GLY A 238 0.71 12.18 -11.45
C GLY A 238 1.10 12.27 -12.92
N GLN A 239 2.04 11.43 -13.35
CA GLN A 239 2.68 11.47 -14.67
C GLN A 239 2.62 10.12 -15.39
N GLU A 240 1.51 9.38 -15.24
CA GLU A 240 1.34 8.04 -15.80
C GLU A 240 1.50 7.99 -17.33
N THR A 241 0.71 8.77 -18.08
CA THR A 241 0.77 8.75 -19.55
C THR A 241 2.13 9.23 -20.08
N ALA A 242 2.70 10.25 -19.45
CA ALA A 242 3.99 10.81 -19.85
C ALA A 242 5.16 9.83 -19.63
N GLN A 243 5.01 8.91 -18.68
CA GLN A 243 6.02 7.92 -18.30
C GLN A 243 5.72 6.52 -18.85
N ASN A 244 4.65 6.37 -19.65
CA ASN A 244 4.15 5.09 -20.14
C ASN A 244 3.86 4.09 -19.00
N ASP A 245 3.36 4.63 -17.89
CA ASP A 245 3.05 3.93 -16.65
C ASP A 245 1.53 3.69 -16.54
N LEU A 246 1.00 2.90 -17.48
CA LEU A 246 -0.45 2.81 -17.70
C LEU A 246 -1.03 1.48 -17.20
N GLY A 247 -2.22 1.60 -16.59
CA GLY A 247 -3.03 0.45 -16.18
C GLY A 247 -2.58 -0.20 -14.87
N ASN A 248 -1.80 0.50 -14.06
CA ASN A 248 -1.54 0.11 -12.69
C ASN A 248 -2.79 0.15 -11.83
N ARG A 249 -2.78 -0.66 -10.78
CA ARG A 249 -3.89 -0.82 -9.85
C ARG A 249 -3.49 -0.50 -8.41
N GLY A 250 -2.20 -0.29 -8.15
CA GLY A 250 -1.61 -0.32 -6.83
C GLY A 250 -1.40 -1.76 -6.36
N PHE A 251 -1.58 -2.03 -5.07
CA PHE A 251 -1.29 -3.36 -4.53
C PHE A 251 -2.24 -3.81 -3.44
N CYS A 252 -2.31 -5.13 -3.28
CA CYS A 252 -2.83 -5.83 -2.11
C CYS A 252 -1.79 -6.85 -1.66
N LEU A 253 -1.34 -6.71 -0.41
CA LEU A 253 -0.42 -7.63 0.23
C LEU A 253 -1.09 -8.27 1.44
N ARG A 254 -0.93 -9.59 1.58
CA ARG A 254 -1.15 -10.29 2.84
C ARG A 254 0.13 -10.25 3.66
N TYR A 255 -0.01 -10.08 4.96
CA TYR A 255 1.10 -10.16 5.89
C TYR A 255 0.92 -11.27 6.91
N THR A 256 2.04 -11.85 7.36
CA THR A 256 2.13 -12.79 8.49
C THR A 256 3.37 -12.46 9.31
N GLN A 257 3.18 -12.03 10.55
CA GLN A 257 4.29 -11.76 11.46
C GLN A 257 5.02 -13.06 11.80
N GLN A 258 6.35 -12.98 11.85
CA GLN A 258 7.26 -14.08 12.14
C GLN A 258 7.64 -14.05 13.62
N PRO A 259 7.44 -15.15 14.37
CA PRO A 259 7.85 -15.23 15.77
C PRO A 259 9.32 -14.89 15.95
N CYS A 260 9.68 -14.33 17.10
CA CYS A 260 11.07 -14.21 17.50
C CYS A 260 11.65 -15.62 17.65
N THR A 261 12.66 -15.94 16.87
CA THR A 261 13.50 -17.12 17.11
C THR A 261 14.32 -16.83 18.35
N GLY A 262 14.02 -17.47 19.48
CA GLY A 262 14.86 -17.35 20.66
C GLY A 262 16.27 -17.86 20.34
N THR A 263 17.30 -17.12 20.72
CA THR A 263 18.53 -17.79 21.15
C THR A 263 18.09 -18.69 22.30
N VAL A 264 18.05 -20.00 22.06
CA VAL A 264 18.07 -20.97 23.14
C VAL A 264 19.42 -20.74 23.82
N GLY A 265 19.39 -19.96 24.90
CA GLY A 265 20.51 -19.85 25.83
C GLY A 265 20.68 -21.15 26.60
#